data_AF-A0A2V3ZQT0-F1
#
_entry.id   AF-A0A2V3ZQT0-F1
#
_cell.length_a   1.000
_cell.length_b   1.000
_cell.length_c   1.000
_cell.angle_alpha   90.00
_cell.angle_beta   90.00
_cell.angle_gamma   90.00
#
_symmetry.space_group_name_H-M   'P 1'
#
loop_
_entity.id
_entity.type
_entity.pdbx_description
1 polymer ?
#
loop_
_entity_poly.entity_id
_entity_poly.type
_entity_poly.pdbx_seq_one_letter_code
_entity_poly.pdbx_strand_id
1 'polypeptide(L)' 'MHKKPHLPEKTCPVCECPFAWRKKWARDWPNVRYCSERCRRAGRPAR' A
#
# COMPACT_ATOMS: atom_id res chain seq x y z
N MET A 1 10.21 -4.95 26.19
CA MET A 1 10.24 -4.33 24.85
C MET A 1 9.21 -5.02 23.96
N HIS A 2 8.06 -4.39 23.71
CA HIS A 2 7.05 -4.97 22.82
C HIS A 2 7.49 -4.78 21.37
N LYS A 3 8.14 -5.81 20.80
CA LYS A 3 8.41 -5.88 19.36
C LYS A 3 7.06 -5.98 18.65
N LYS A 4 6.50 -4.85 18.25
CA LYS A 4 5.39 -4.80 17.30
C LYS A 4 5.79 -5.65 16.11
N PRO A 5 4.97 -6.62 15.66
CA PRO A 5 5.32 -7.47 14.54
C PRO A 5 5.66 -6.58 13.35
N HIS A 6 6.79 -6.85 12.71
CA HIS A 6 7.20 -6.20 11.47
C HIS A 6 6.15 -6.52 10.42
N LEU A 7 5.10 -5.69 10.35
CA LEU A 7 4.09 -5.80 9.34
C LEU A 7 4.77 -5.57 8.00
N PRO A 8 4.42 -6.34 6.95
CA PRO A 8 5.01 -6.12 5.65
C PRO A 8 4.67 -4.71 5.18
N GLU A 9 5.68 -3.97 4.76
CA GLU A 9 5.56 -2.64 4.17
C GLU A 9 5.75 -2.76 2.66
N LYS A 10 5.01 -1.95 1.90
CA LYS A 10 5.15 -1.84 0.44
C LYS A 10 5.31 -0.39 0.04
N THR A 11 6.00 -0.13 -1.05
CA THR A 11 6.14 1.22 -1.61
C THR A 11 5.07 1.44 -2.67
N CYS A 12 4.35 2.56 -2.57
CA CYS A 12 3.36 2.94 -3.57
C CYS A 12 4.07 3.50 -4.81
N PRO A 13 3.86 2.96 -6.04
CA PRO A 13 4.54 3.44 -7.24
C PRO A 13 4.03 4.80 -7.76
N VAL A 14 3.05 5.42 -7.08
CA VAL A 14 2.43 6.69 -7.52
C VAL A 14 2.82 7.86 -6.62
N CYS A 15 2.89 7.63 -5.30
CA CYS A 15 3.30 8.66 -4.34
C CYS A 15 4.64 8.35 -3.68
N GLU A 16 5.27 7.22 -4.02
CA GLU A 16 6.55 6.72 -3.50
C GLU A 16 6.63 6.58 -1.98
N CYS A 17 5.49 6.72 -1.30
CA CYS A 17 5.39 6.61 0.14
C CYS A 17 5.35 5.12 0.55
N PRO A 18 6.14 4.71 1.55
CA PRO A 18 6.00 3.41 2.17
C PRO A 18 4.66 3.34 2.91
N PHE A 19 3.98 2.20 2.81
CA PHE A 19 2.74 1.94 3.52
C PHE A 19 2.73 0.54 4.12
N ALA A 20 2.36 0.45 5.38
CA ALA A 20 2.29 -0.81 6.13
C ALA A 20 0.99 -1.58 5.85
N TRP A 21 1.06 -2.91 5.96
CA TRP A 21 -0.10 -3.80 5.90
C TRP A 21 -1.25 -3.34 6.79
N ARG A 22 -2.48 -3.46 6.27
CA ARG A 22 -3.72 -3.16 6.98
C ARG A 22 -4.61 -4.40 6.97
N LYS A 23 -5.41 -4.59 8.04
CA LYS A 23 -6.38 -5.71 8.14
C LYS A 23 -7.30 -5.82 6.92
N LYS A 24 -7.69 -4.69 6.31
CA LYS A 24 -8.53 -4.67 5.10
C LYS A 24 -7.89 -5.37 3.88
N TRP A 25 -6.59 -5.58 3.91
CA TRP A 25 -5.82 -6.21 2.84
C TRP A 25 -5.45 -7.65 3.16
N ALA A 26 -5.97 -8.25 4.24
CA ALA A 26 -5.62 -9.63 4.62
C ALA A 26 -5.79 -10.65 3.49
N ARG A 27 -6.79 -10.46 2.61
CA ARG A 27 -7.11 -11.37 1.50
C ARG A 27 -6.33 -11.09 0.22
N ASP A 28 -6.00 -9.82 -0.04
CA ASP A 28 -5.48 -9.34 -1.33
C ASP A 28 -4.14 -8.63 -1.23
N TRP A 29 -3.46 -8.67 -0.08
CA TRP A 29 -2.15 -8.07 0.13
C TRP A 29 -1.11 -8.31 -1.00
N PRO A 30 -0.98 -9.53 -1.58
CA PRO A 30 -0.11 -9.73 -2.73
C PRO A 30 -0.49 -8.86 -3.95
N ASN A 31 -1.79 -8.61 -4.17
CA ASN A 31 -2.32 -7.78 -5.25
C ASN A 31 -2.30 -6.27 -4.93
N VAL A 32 -2.21 -5.89 -3.65
CA VAL A 32 -2.17 -4.48 -3.23
C VAL A 32 -0.81 -3.88 -3.57
N ARG A 33 -0.81 -2.96 -4.54
CA ARG A 33 0.36 -2.19 -5.00
C ARG A 33 0.30 -0.70 -4.63
N TYR A 34 -0.88 -0.18 -4.33
CA TYR A 34 -1.11 1.25 -4.11
C TYR A 34 -1.56 1.53 -2.68
N CYS A 35 -1.08 2.62 -2.07
CA CYS A 35 -1.43 2.99 -0.70
C CYS A 35 -2.93 3.36 -0.54
N SER A 36 -3.58 3.78 -1.63
CA SER A 36 -4.96 4.27 -1.65
C SER A 36 -5.61 4.09 -3.02
N GLU A 37 -6.94 4.12 -3.06
CA GLU A 37 -7.69 4.11 -4.32
C GLU A 37 -7.37 5.33 -5.19
N ARG A 38 -7.06 6.48 -4.56
CA ARG A 38 -6.62 7.67 -5.29
C ARG A 38 -5.36 7.38 -6.10
N CYS A 39 -4.35 6.74 -5.48
CA CYS A 39 -3.13 6.34 -6.19
C CYS A 39 -3.42 5.29 -7.27
N ARG A 40 -4.31 4.32 -7.00
CA ARG A 40 -4.74 3.35 -8.02
C ARG A 40 -5.38 4.03 -9.25
N ARG A 41 -6.20 5.06 -9.05
CA ARG A 41 -6.86 5.80 -10.14
C ARG A 41 -5.95 6.82 -10.81
N ALA A 42 -5.00 7.41 -10.07
CA ALA A 42 -4.04 8.40 -10.57
C ALA A 42 -2.98 7.81 -11.52
N GLY A 43 -2.83 6.48 -11.58
CA GLY A 43 -1.98 5.81 -12.57
C GLY A 43 -2.39 6.04 -14.04
N ARG A 44 -3.56 6.63 -14.29
CA ARG A 44 -3.81 7.33 -15.56
C ARG A 44 -3.37 8.78 -15.37
N PRO A 45 -2.25 9.23 -15.97
CA PRO A 45 -2.05 10.66 -16.12
C PRO A 45 -3.26 11.17 -16.89
N ALA A 46 -4.13 11.88 -16.20
CA ALA A 46 -5.10 12.75 -16.85
C ALA A 46 -4.27 13.86 -17.49
N ARG A 47 -3.82 13.61 -18.72
CA ARG A 47 -3.50 14.67 -19.65
C ARG A 47 -4.79 15.40 -20.01
#